data_AF-A0A0Q9YBE5-F1
#
_entry.id   AF-A0A0Q9YBE5-F1
#
_cell.length_a   1.000
_cell.length_b   1.000
_cell.length_c   1.000
_cell.angle_alpha   90.00
_cell.angle_beta   90.00
_cell.angle_gamma   90.00
#
_symmetry.space_group_name_H-M   'P 1'
#
loop_
_entity.id
_entity.type
_entity.pdbx_description
1 polymer ?
#
loop_
_entity_poly.entity_id
_entity_poly.type
_entity_poly.pdbx_seq_one_letter_code
_entity_poly.pdbx_strand_id
1 'polypeptide(L)'
;MQIFKKIYLSIIFIFFIFHPQIVKSDFSLDTLKVTCAGIEVMGVDHDTAKEIRKLSTMQVGDVFRLLASNEYCEESIEQVKNKLSVEDMKCSFMALSNGDFYFVLDVLPTNSAIMYRTIPECSQKIKQLPKKLVFLYNKLNERRIELMHNRVDHEEYYDKGFLDFDDPIMHDIALKLSVLAKKHNDDLLKILHFSKDVEERETAGILLSWSQHPSNLSYIAKANLLQDPNSAVRNNVARSYIHFMSLVKDKSALRDIMPAYCKMAMLPLHSDRNKALYSIREIIKNHPDIISAIDPECKNNISYIAEMSILNNVGGVAKQILRLMEDV
;
A
#
# COMPACT_ATOMS: atom_id res chain seq x y z
N MET A 1 23.20 16.03 36.33
CA MET A 1 23.80 15.32 35.17
C MET A 1 22.74 14.38 34.61
N GLN A 2 22.01 14.84 33.60
CA GLN A 2 20.95 14.08 32.92
C GLN A 2 21.61 13.01 32.04
N ILE A 3 21.23 11.74 32.24
CA ILE A 3 21.55 10.66 31.30
C ILE A 3 20.24 10.30 30.61
N PHE A 4 20.08 10.80 29.38
CA PHE A 4 19.03 10.42 28.45
C PHE A 4 19.13 8.90 28.18
N LYS A 5 18.17 8.12 28.69
CA LYS A 5 17.88 6.79 28.16
C LYS A 5 17.10 6.97 26.85
N LYS A 6 17.80 6.76 25.73
CA LYS A 6 17.19 6.55 24.41
C LYS A 6 16.26 5.34 24.50
N ILE A 7 14.95 5.58 24.42
CA ILE A 7 13.95 4.56 24.13
C ILE A 7 13.97 4.39 22.62
N TYR A 8 14.61 3.32 22.14
CA TYR A 8 14.39 2.83 20.77
C TYR A 8 13.14 1.97 20.81
N LEU A 9 12.01 2.53 20.37
CA LEU A 9 10.81 1.79 20.03
C LEU A 9 10.93 1.49 18.54
N SER A 10 11.42 0.30 18.18
CA SER A 10 11.28 -0.21 16.81
C SER A 10 9.83 -0.67 16.66
N ILE A 11 9.15 -0.05 15.72
CA ILE A 11 7.72 -0.17 15.46
C ILE A 11 7.60 -0.65 14.02
N ILE A 12 6.99 -1.81 13.82
CA ILE A 12 6.62 -2.29 12.48
C ILE A 12 5.13 -2.61 12.47
N PHE A 13 4.36 -1.79 11.76
CA PHE A 13 2.96 -2.07 11.42
C PHE A 13 2.87 -2.43 9.93
N ILE A 14 2.60 -3.70 9.66
CA ILE A 14 2.32 -4.24 8.33
C ILE A 14 0.80 -4.20 8.14
N PHE A 15 0.34 -3.52 7.08
CA PHE A 15 -1.04 -3.66 6.61
C PHE A 15 -1.27 -5.11 6.17
N PHE A 16 -2.13 -5.83 6.89
CA PHE A 16 -2.58 -7.16 6.50
C PHE A 16 -3.76 -7.03 5.52
N ILE A 17 -3.54 -7.41 4.26
CA ILE A 17 -4.62 -7.95 3.43
C ILE A 17 -4.62 -9.45 3.73
N PHE A 18 -5.56 -9.89 4.58
CA PHE A 18 -5.69 -11.30 4.95
C PHE A 18 -6.09 -12.13 3.73
N HIS A 19 -5.22 -13.06 3.32
CA HIS A 19 -5.68 -14.27 2.64
C HIS A 19 -6.26 -15.23 3.69
N PRO A 20 -7.42 -15.86 3.44
CA PRO A 20 -7.99 -16.85 4.33
C PRO A 20 -7.25 -18.18 4.13
N GLN A 21 -6.05 -18.30 4.69
CA GLN A 21 -5.49 -19.63 4.98
C GLN A 21 -5.39 -19.79 6.49
N ILE A 22 -6.36 -20.55 6.97
CA ILE A 22 -6.61 -20.95 8.35
C ILE A 22 -5.33 -21.56 8.94
N VAL A 23 -4.65 -20.78 9.78
CA VAL A 23 -3.83 -21.31 10.87
C VAL A 23 -4.53 -20.85 12.14
N LYS A 24 -5.19 -21.79 12.83
CA LYS A 24 -5.79 -21.57 14.16
C LYS A 24 -4.68 -21.11 15.10
N SER A 25 -4.63 -19.82 15.40
CA SER A 25 -3.87 -19.27 16.51
C SER A 25 -4.82 -18.83 17.62
N ASP A 26 -4.40 -18.99 18.88
CA ASP A 26 -5.14 -18.50 20.04
C ASP A 26 -5.09 -16.97 20.18
N PHE A 27 -4.34 -16.27 19.30
CA PHE A 27 -4.40 -14.82 19.14
C PHE A 27 -5.25 -14.49 17.91
N SER A 28 -6.57 -14.57 18.09
CA SER A 28 -7.44 -14.05 17.05
C SER A 28 -7.56 -12.53 17.18
N LEU A 29 -7.27 -11.82 16.09
CA LEU A 29 -7.64 -10.41 15.90
C LEU A 29 -9.12 -10.17 16.25
N ASP A 30 -9.94 -11.22 16.16
CA ASP A 30 -11.37 -11.20 16.48
C ASP A 30 -11.68 -10.82 17.94
N THR A 31 -10.71 -10.96 18.84
CA THR A 31 -10.86 -10.63 20.27
C THR A 31 -10.29 -9.26 20.64
N LEU A 32 -9.57 -8.60 19.72
CA LEU A 32 -8.92 -7.32 19.98
C LEU A 32 -9.98 -6.22 20.06
N LYS A 33 -10.08 -5.60 21.24
CA LYS A 33 -10.84 -4.36 21.44
C LYS A 33 -9.96 -3.17 21.11
N VAL A 34 -10.44 -2.30 20.24
CA VAL A 34 -9.76 -1.08 19.82
C VAL A 34 -10.67 0.13 20.03
N THR A 35 -10.08 1.30 20.20
CA THR A 35 -10.79 2.58 20.29
C THR A 35 -10.66 3.32 18.97
N CYS A 36 -11.79 3.80 18.43
CA CYS A 36 -11.81 4.65 17.24
C CYS A 36 -11.16 6.00 17.56
N ALA A 37 -9.97 6.25 17.02
CA ALA A 37 -9.23 7.50 17.16
C ALA A 37 -9.69 8.58 16.16
N GLY A 38 -10.36 8.19 15.07
CA GLY A 38 -10.81 9.12 14.05
C GLY A 38 -11.52 8.45 12.88
N ILE A 39 -12.26 9.28 12.12
CA ILE A 39 -12.95 8.87 10.89
C ILE A 39 -12.42 9.72 9.74
N GLU A 40 -11.61 9.11 8.89
CA GLU A 40 -11.16 9.69 7.62
C GLU A 40 -12.29 9.58 6.60
N VAL A 41 -12.60 10.69 5.93
CA VAL A 41 -13.53 10.72 4.80
C VAL A 41 -12.82 11.40 3.64
N MET A 42 -12.77 10.74 2.49
CA MET A 42 -12.05 11.21 1.31
C MET A 42 -12.91 11.06 0.05
N GLY A 43 -12.59 11.83 -1.00
CA GLY A 43 -13.29 11.78 -2.29
C GLY A 43 -14.45 12.77 -2.43
N VAL A 44 -14.62 13.68 -1.47
CA VAL A 44 -15.65 14.73 -1.43
C VAL A 44 -15.10 16.05 -0.87
N ASP A 45 -15.88 17.12 -0.91
CA ASP A 45 -15.57 18.40 -0.25
C ASP A 45 -15.69 18.33 1.30
N HIS A 46 -15.26 19.39 1.99
CA HIS A 46 -15.26 19.47 3.47
C HIS A 46 -16.65 19.35 4.09
N ASP A 47 -17.66 19.99 3.51
CA ASP A 47 -19.00 20.03 4.08
C ASP A 47 -19.66 18.66 3.95
N THR A 48 -19.53 18.03 2.78
CA THR A 48 -19.97 16.65 2.55
C THR A 48 -19.21 15.66 3.44
N ALA A 49 -17.89 15.80 3.57
CA ALA A 49 -17.09 14.95 4.47
C ALA A 49 -17.52 15.09 5.94
N LYS A 50 -17.83 16.32 6.38
CA LYS A 50 -18.34 16.58 7.73
C LYS A 50 -19.70 15.92 7.96
N GLU A 51 -20.59 15.95 6.97
CA GLU A 51 -21.89 15.30 7.05
C GLU A 51 -21.78 13.77 7.09
N ILE A 52 -20.93 13.18 6.24
CA ILE A 52 -20.64 11.74 6.26
C ILE A 52 -20.16 11.28 7.65
N ARG A 53 -19.26 12.04 8.30
CA ARG A 53 -18.80 11.70 9.66
C ARG A 53 -19.92 11.67 10.69
N LYS A 54 -20.93 12.55 10.57
CA LYS A 54 -22.09 12.54 11.47
C LYS A 54 -23.01 11.35 11.24
N LEU A 55 -23.05 10.85 10.00
CA LEU A 55 -23.86 9.71 9.58
C LEU A 55 -23.18 8.36 9.78
N SER A 56 -21.90 8.33 10.17
CA SER A 56 -21.22 7.08 10.50
C SER A 56 -21.77 6.50 11.80
N THR A 57 -21.98 5.19 11.82
CA THR A 57 -22.38 4.45 13.02
C THR A 57 -21.26 4.35 14.06
N MET A 58 -20.01 4.49 13.61
CA MET A 58 -18.84 4.62 14.47
C MET A 58 -18.64 6.08 14.85
N GLN A 59 -18.33 6.36 16.12
CA GLN A 59 -17.93 7.68 16.60
C GLN A 59 -16.52 7.66 17.19
N VAL A 60 -15.87 8.82 17.22
CA VAL A 60 -14.54 8.95 17.83
C VAL A 60 -14.66 8.68 19.34
N GLY A 61 -13.82 7.79 19.85
CA GLY A 61 -13.84 7.31 21.22
C GLY A 61 -14.60 5.99 21.42
N ASP A 62 -15.35 5.53 20.43
CA ASP A 62 -16.07 4.25 20.54
C ASP A 62 -15.10 3.08 20.65
N VAL A 63 -15.44 2.13 21.51
CA VAL A 63 -14.71 0.88 21.69
C VAL A 63 -15.44 -0.23 20.95
N PHE A 64 -14.75 -0.91 20.05
CA PHE A 64 -15.33 -1.99 19.27
C PHE A 64 -14.35 -3.16 19.11
N ARG A 65 -14.88 -4.30 18.68
CA ARG A 65 -14.07 -5.47 18.33
C ARG A 65 -13.72 -5.42 16.86
N LEU A 66 -12.48 -5.75 16.52
CA LEU A 66 -12.04 -5.73 15.13
C LEU A 66 -12.88 -6.65 14.23
N LEU A 67 -13.39 -7.79 14.73
CA LEU A 67 -14.29 -8.66 13.98
C LEU A 67 -15.57 -7.95 13.49
N ALA A 68 -16.06 -6.98 14.26
CA ALA A 68 -17.27 -6.24 13.93
C ALA A 68 -17.01 -5.10 12.92
N SER A 69 -15.76 -4.86 12.50
CA SER A 69 -15.43 -3.72 11.63
C SER A 69 -16.21 -3.72 10.30
N ASN A 70 -16.47 -4.89 9.74
CA ASN A 70 -17.21 -5.03 8.48
C ASN A 70 -18.68 -4.63 8.66
N GLU A 71 -19.29 -5.02 9.77
CA GLU A 71 -20.68 -4.63 10.10
C GLU A 71 -20.79 -3.11 10.25
N TYR A 72 -19.88 -2.48 11.01
CA TYR A 72 -19.84 -1.02 11.10
C TYR A 72 -19.64 -0.34 9.74
N CYS A 73 -18.83 -0.93 8.87
CA CYS A 73 -18.59 -0.42 7.52
C CYS A 73 -19.86 -0.45 6.66
N GLU A 74 -20.55 -1.59 6.65
CA GLU A 74 -21.78 -1.78 5.90
C GLU A 74 -22.88 -0.83 6.40
N GLU A 75 -23.10 -0.77 7.71
CA GLU A 75 -24.10 0.12 8.31
C GLU A 75 -23.80 1.60 8.07
N SER A 76 -22.55 2.03 8.24
CA SER A 76 -22.15 3.42 7.98
C SER A 76 -22.38 3.80 6.51
N ILE A 77 -21.99 2.92 5.57
CA ILE A 77 -22.22 3.16 4.14
C ILE A 77 -23.73 3.23 3.83
N GLU A 78 -24.53 2.33 4.40
CA GLU A 78 -25.98 2.33 4.20
C GLU A 78 -26.63 3.62 4.71
N GLN A 79 -26.28 4.06 5.93
CA GLN A 79 -26.81 5.31 6.49
C GLN A 79 -26.45 6.53 5.63
N VAL A 80 -25.22 6.58 5.13
CA VAL A 80 -24.76 7.64 4.25
C VAL A 80 -25.53 7.62 2.92
N LYS A 81 -25.65 6.46 2.26
CA LYS A 81 -26.38 6.32 0.98
C LYS A 81 -27.87 6.63 1.10
N ASN A 82 -28.47 6.40 2.28
CA ASN A 82 -29.87 6.74 2.54
C ASN A 82 -30.13 8.24 2.74
N LYS A 83 -29.10 9.03 3.03
CA LYS A 83 -29.22 10.46 3.36
C LYS A 83 -28.56 11.38 2.35
N LEU A 84 -27.50 10.93 1.69
CA LEU A 84 -26.71 11.70 0.74
C LEU A 84 -26.72 11.00 -0.62
N SER A 85 -26.70 11.80 -1.69
CA SER A 85 -26.62 11.31 -3.07
C SER A 85 -25.19 10.91 -3.44
N VAL A 86 -24.65 9.88 -2.78
CA VAL A 86 -23.35 9.27 -3.12
C VAL A 86 -23.58 7.89 -3.75
N GLU A 87 -23.06 7.68 -4.97
CA GLU A 87 -23.32 6.46 -5.73
C GLU A 87 -22.55 5.25 -5.15
N ASP A 88 -21.24 5.42 -4.91
CA ASP A 88 -20.42 4.34 -4.40
C ASP A 88 -19.38 4.78 -3.35
N MET A 89 -19.13 3.89 -2.40
CA MET A 89 -18.25 4.12 -1.26
C MET A 89 -17.52 2.82 -0.91
N LYS A 90 -16.30 2.96 -0.44
CA LYS A 90 -15.53 1.89 0.19
C LYS A 90 -15.25 2.25 1.63
N CYS A 91 -15.24 1.22 2.47
CA CYS A 91 -14.85 1.35 3.86
C CYS A 91 -13.65 0.44 4.11
N SER A 92 -12.69 0.97 4.83
CA SER A 92 -11.56 0.21 5.33
C SER A 92 -11.18 0.71 6.72
N PHE A 93 -10.24 0.01 7.33
CA PHE A 93 -9.78 0.34 8.64
C PHE A 93 -8.27 0.32 8.73
N MET A 94 -7.75 1.06 9.70
CA MET A 94 -6.32 1.22 9.86
C MET A 94 -5.96 1.33 11.31
N ALA A 95 -5.10 0.41 11.72
CA ALA A 95 -4.40 0.49 12.98
C ALA A 95 -3.05 1.18 12.74
N LEU A 96 -2.80 2.25 13.50
CA LEU A 96 -1.49 2.86 13.61
C LEU A 96 -0.71 2.20 14.74
N SER A 97 0.60 2.42 14.70
CA SER A 97 1.54 1.83 15.64
C SER A 97 1.43 2.26 17.09
N ASN A 98 0.86 3.45 17.31
CA ASN A 98 0.55 3.94 18.64
C ASN A 98 -0.72 3.29 19.23
N GLY A 99 -1.33 2.34 18.52
CA GLY A 99 -2.57 1.67 18.91
C GLY A 99 -3.83 2.40 18.48
N ASP A 100 -3.70 3.57 17.83
CA ASP A 100 -4.84 4.32 17.32
C ASP A 100 -5.47 3.59 16.15
N PHE A 101 -6.80 3.55 16.13
CA PHE A 101 -7.56 2.92 15.08
C PHE A 101 -8.42 3.92 14.34
N TYR A 102 -8.31 3.96 13.02
CA TYR A 102 -9.06 4.87 12.17
C TYR A 102 -10.02 4.12 11.28
N PHE A 103 -11.21 4.67 11.17
CA PHE A 103 -12.20 4.27 10.19
C PHE A 103 -12.01 5.12 8.93
N VAL A 104 -11.95 4.49 7.75
CA VAL A 104 -11.67 5.18 6.50
C VAL A 104 -12.81 4.95 5.53
N LEU A 105 -13.51 6.03 5.19
CA LEU A 105 -14.62 6.06 4.25
C LEU A 105 -14.21 6.80 2.98
N ASP A 106 -14.03 6.04 1.90
CA ASP A 106 -13.62 6.54 0.59
C ASP A 106 -14.84 6.65 -0.32
N VAL A 107 -15.25 7.86 -0.68
CA VAL A 107 -16.30 8.10 -1.69
C VAL A 107 -15.68 7.95 -3.08
N LEU A 108 -16.32 7.14 -3.93
CA LEU A 108 -15.83 6.85 -5.26
C LEU A 108 -16.43 7.84 -6.27
N PRO A 109 -15.64 8.39 -7.21
CA PRO A 109 -16.17 9.25 -8.26
C PRO A 109 -17.13 8.50 -9.18
N THR A 110 -18.28 9.11 -9.51
CA THR A 110 -19.32 8.54 -10.39
C THR A 110 -18.88 8.38 -11.84
N ASN A 111 -17.89 9.16 -12.29
CA ASN A 111 -17.29 9.09 -13.64
C ASN A 111 -15.91 8.40 -13.66
N SER A 112 -15.68 7.37 -12.84
CA SER A 112 -14.37 6.69 -12.70
C SER A 112 -13.95 5.79 -13.88
N ALA A 113 -14.59 5.93 -15.04
CA ALA A 113 -14.55 4.94 -16.13
C ALA A 113 -13.14 4.63 -16.70
N ILE A 114 -12.09 5.36 -16.33
CA ILE A 114 -10.71 5.09 -16.78
C ILE A 114 -9.68 5.27 -15.64
N MET A 115 -9.93 4.69 -14.47
CA MET A 115 -8.89 4.64 -13.41
C MET A 115 -8.06 3.35 -13.42
N TYR A 116 -8.67 2.24 -13.83
CA TYR A 116 -8.01 0.92 -13.84
C TYR A 116 -7.68 0.49 -15.26
N ARG A 117 -6.55 -0.21 -15.42
CA ARG A 117 -6.22 -0.85 -16.68
C ARG A 117 -7.12 -2.05 -16.94
N THR A 118 -7.38 -2.34 -18.21
CA THR A 118 -7.87 -3.64 -18.63
C THR A 118 -6.72 -4.63 -18.66
N ILE A 119 -6.91 -5.86 -18.15
CA ILE A 119 -5.93 -6.93 -18.32
C ILE A 119 -5.93 -7.35 -19.80
N PRO A 120 -4.86 -7.09 -20.57
CA PRO A 120 -4.85 -7.41 -21.99
C PRO A 120 -4.90 -8.93 -22.23
N GLU A 121 -5.27 -9.30 -23.46
CA GLU A 121 -5.12 -10.68 -23.92
C GLU A 121 -3.65 -10.97 -24.23
N CYS A 122 -3.20 -12.20 -23.95
CA CYS A 122 -1.85 -12.64 -24.29
C CYS A 122 -1.93 -13.76 -25.33
N SER A 123 -1.34 -13.52 -26.50
CA SER A 123 -1.24 -14.53 -27.55
C SER A 123 -0.30 -15.68 -27.19
N GLN A 124 0.53 -15.51 -26.15
CA GLN A 124 1.48 -16.51 -25.68
C GLN A 124 1.01 -17.13 -24.37
N LYS A 125 1.32 -18.42 -24.18
CA LYS A 125 1.08 -19.09 -22.90
C LYS A 125 1.95 -18.44 -21.81
N ILE A 126 1.30 -17.86 -20.81
CA ILE A 126 1.96 -17.33 -19.63
C ILE A 126 2.58 -18.52 -18.87
N LYS A 127 3.89 -18.45 -18.61
CA LYS A 127 4.56 -19.46 -17.78
C LYS A 127 4.11 -19.29 -16.34
N GLN A 128 3.69 -20.38 -15.71
CA GLN A 128 3.45 -20.37 -14.27
C GLN A 128 4.73 -20.10 -13.49
N LEU A 129 4.59 -19.49 -12.31
CA LEU A 129 5.71 -19.31 -11.41
C LEU A 129 6.32 -20.67 -11.03
N PRO A 130 7.65 -20.77 -10.92
CA PRO A 130 8.28 -21.98 -10.41
C PRO A 130 7.73 -22.32 -9.02
N LYS A 131 7.27 -23.56 -8.83
CA LYS A 131 6.73 -24.03 -7.54
C LYS A 131 7.66 -23.74 -6.36
N LYS A 132 8.98 -23.81 -6.58
CA LYS A 132 10.00 -23.50 -5.57
C LYS A 132 9.98 -22.04 -5.13
N LEU A 133 9.70 -21.10 -6.05
CA LEU A 133 9.62 -19.67 -5.74
C LEU A 133 8.43 -19.39 -4.82
N VAL A 134 7.25 -19.92 -5.19
CA VAL A 134 6.02 -19.80 -4.40
C VAL A 134 6.19 -20.49 -3.03
N PHE A 135 6.79 -21.68 -3.00
CA PHE A 135 7.08 -22.40 -1.75
C PHE A 135 7.96 -21.61 -0.78
N LEU A 136 9.03 -20.98 -1.28
CA LEU A 136 9.91 -20.16 -0.43
C LEU A 136 9.19 -18.92 0.10
N TYR A 137 8.38 -18.26 -0.72
CA TYR A 137 7.56 -17.13 -0.27
C TYR A 137 6.58 -17.56 0.84
N ASN A 138 5.91 -18.70 0.66
CA ASN A 138 5.01 -19.23 1.68
C ASN A 138 5.75 -19.54 2.99
N LYS A 139 6.95 -20.14 2.92
CA LYS A 139 7.80 -20.39 4.11
C LYS A 139 8.23 -19.10 4.81
N LEU A 140 8.54 -18.05 4.05
CA LEU A 140 8.85 -16.73 4.62
C LEU A 140 7.64 -16.15 5.35
N ASN A 141 6.45 -16.25 4.75
CA ASN A 141 5.22 -15.75 5.36
C ASN A 141 4.81 -16.55 6.60
N GLU A 142 4.97 -17.88 6.59
CA GLU A 142 4.77 -18.74 7.76
C GLU A 142 5.68 -18.30 8.92
N ARG A 143 6.96 -18.06 8.65
CA ARG A 143 7.91 -17.57 9.67
C ARG A 143 7.52 -16.19 10.20
N ARG A 144 7.09 -15.27 9.32
CA ARG A 144 6.61 -13.94 9.74
C ARG A 144 5.41 -14.03 10.68
N ILE A 145 4.46 -14.92 10.36
CA ILE A 145 3.27 -15.17 11.20
C ILE A 145 3.68 -15.76 12.56
N GLU A 146 4.64 -16.70 12.58
CA GLU A 146 5.18 -17.28 13.80
C GLU A 146 5.82 -16.22 14.71
N LEU A 147 6.68 -15.36 14.16
CA LEU A 147 7.32 -14.26 14.90
C LEU A 147 6.28 -13.31 15.50
N MET A 148 5.26 -12.95 14.72
CA MET A 148 4.16 -12.10 15.18
C MET A 148 3.39 -12.73 16.34
N HIS A 149 3.04 -14.02 16.26
CA HIS A 149 2.35 -14.71 17.36
C HIS A 149 3.18 -14.74 18.65
N ASN A 150 4.50 -14.84 18.50
CA ASN A 150 5.44 -14.83 19.63
C ASN A 150 5.84 -13.42 20.08
N ARG A 151 5.28 -12.37 19.46
CA ARG A 151 5.61 -10.96 19.72
C ARG A 151 7.12 -10.67 19.61
N VAL A 152 7.75 -11.32 18.64
CA VAL A 152 9.15 -11.12 18.31
C VAL A 152 9.21 -10.17 17.13
N ASP A 153 9.75 -8.99 17.37
CA ASP A 153 10.02 -8.01 16.32
C ASP A 153 11.19 -8.47 15.44
N HIS A 154 11.19 -8.04 14.18
CA HIS A 154 12.26 -8.27 13.22
C HIS A 154 12.38 -7.03 12.32
N GLU A 155 13.58 -6.65 11.94
CA GLU A 155 13.84 -5.49 11.10
C GLU A 155 13.86 -5.87 9.61
N GLU A 156 13.34 -4.98 8.74
CA GLU A 156 13.42 -5.10 7.29
C GLU A 156 14.62 -4.28 6.75
N TYR A 157 15.45 -4.88 5.90
CA TYR A 157 16.57 -4.22 5.23
C TYR A 157 16.38 -4.19 3.71
N TYR A 158 16.82 -3.10 3.08
CA TYR A 158 16.67 -2.87 1.63
C TYR A 158 17.98 -2.44 0.94
N ASP A 159 19.07 -2.32 1.70
CA ASP A 159 20.38 -1.83 1.26
C ASP A 159 21.06 -2.74 0.23
N LYS A 160 20.71 -4.03 0.22
CA LYS A 160 21.27 -5.04 -0.70
C LYS A 160 20.55 -5.12 -2.06
N GLY A 161 19.58 -4.24 -2.32
CA GLY A 161 18.78 -4.27 -3.54
C GLY A 161 17.82 -5.47 -3.62
N PHE A 162 17.34 -5.92 -2.47
CA PHE A 162 16.19 -6.81 -2.27
C PHE A 162 15.72 -6.67 -0.82
N LEU A 163 14.49 -7.11 -0.53
CA LEU A 163 13.95 -7.18 0.83
C LEU A 163 14.63 -8.30 1.65
N ASP A 164 15.36 -7.91 2.68
CA ASP A 164 16.08 -8.78 3.62
C ASP A 164 15.63 -8.55 5.07
N PHE A 165 16.04 -9.41 6.00
CA PHE A 165 15.58 -9.40 7.39
C PHE A 165 16.72 -9.70 8.37
N ASP A 166 16.59 -9.26 9.62
CA ASP A 166 17.53 -9.63 10.70
C ASP A 166 17.27 -11.04 11.27
N ASP A 167 16.05 -11.56 11.20
CA ASP A 167 15.74 -12.95 11.56
C ASP A 167 16.55 -13.92 10.67
N PRO A 168 17.39 -14.80 11.24
CA PRO A 168 18.29 -15.65 10.46
C PRO A 168 17.58 -16.60 9.50
N ILE A 169 16.36 -17.05 9.82
CA ILE A 169 15.57 -17.95 8.98
C ILE A 169 15.00 -17.18 7.80
N MET A 170 14.41 -16.01 8.05
CA MET A 170 13.91 -15.13 7.00
C MET A 170 15.04 -14.63 6.09
N HIS A 171 16.22 -14.32 6.65
CA HIS A 171 17.42 -13.94 5.91
C HIS A 171 17.84 -15.03 4.90
N ASP A 172 17.99 -16.28 5.34
CA ASP A 172 18.36 -17.40 4.46
C ASP A 172 17.31 -17.63 3.35
N ILE A 173 16.02 -17.50 3.67
CA ILE A 173 14.95 -17.59 2.67
C ILE A 173 15.00 -16.40 1.70
N ALA A 174 15.20 -15.17 2.18
CA ALA A 174 15.30 -13.96 1.37
C ALA A 174 16.47 -14.03 0.38
N LEU A 175 17.62 -14.55 0.79
CA LEU A 175 18.76 -14.81 -0.10
C LEU A 175 18.37 -15.75 -1.24
N LYS A 176 17.71 -16.88 -0.93
CA LYS A 176 17.25 -17.85 -1.94
C LYS A 176 16.18 -17.27 -2.86
N LEU A 177 15.24 -16.49 -2.30
CA LEU A 177 14.22 -15.77 -3.07
C LEU A 177 14.87 -14.77 -4.02
N SER A 178 15.86 -14.00 -3.57
CA SER A 178 16.54 -13.00 -4.42
C SER A 178 17.17 -13.62 -5.67
N VAL A 179 17.83 -14.77 -5.53
CA VAL A 179 18.44 -15.48 -6.66
C VAL A 179 17.37 -15.96 -7.66
N LEU A 180 16.28 -16.56 -7.15
CA LEU A 180 15.24 -17.12 -8.01
C LEU A 180 14.35 -16.03 -8.63
N ALA A 181 13.95 -15.02 -7.87
CA ALA A 181 13.11 -13.91 -8.34
C ALA A 181 13.84 -13.11 -9.42
N LYS A 182 15.15 -12.84 -9.27
CA LYS A 182 15.97 -12.21 -10.32
C LYS A 182 16.01 -13.03 -11.59
N LYS A 183 16.22 -14.36 -11.47
CA LYS A 183 16.20 -15.28 -12.63
C LYS A 183 14.85 -15.30 -13.35
N HIS A 184 13.75 -15.13 -12.64
CA HIS A 184 12.38 -15.20 -13.16
C HIS A 184 11.71 -13.82 -13.27
N ASN A 185 12.47 -12.73 -13.31
CA ASN A 185 11.94 -11.37 -13.32
C ASN A 185 10.97 -11.11 -14.48
N ASP A 186 11.33 -11.56 -15.69
CA ASP A 186 10.47 -11.39 -16.86
C ASP A 186 9.17 -12.20 -16.75
N ASP A 187 9.20 -13.37 -16.12
CA ASP A 187 8.01 -14.18 -15.88
C ASP A 187 7.09 -13.47 -14.85
N LEU A 188 7.65 -12.88 -13.79
CA LEU A 188 6.92 -12.07 -12.80
C LEU A 188 6.20 -10.90 -13.46
N LEU A 189 6.91 -10.13 -14.30
CA LEU A 189 6.35 -8.98 -15.02
C LEU A 189 5.26 -9.41 -16.02
N LYS A 190 5.45 -10.54 -16.72
CA LYS A 190 4.43 -11.08 -17.64
C LYS A 190 3.17 -11.54 -16.92
N ILE A 191 3.31 -12.21 -15.77
CA ILE A 191 2.16 -12.62 -14.96
C ILE A 191 1.39 -11.39 -14.49
N LEU A 192 2.08 -10.39 -13.94
CA LEU A 192 1.45 -9.12 -13.57
C LEU A 192 0.72 -8.50 -14.75
N HIS A 193 1.35 -8.44 -15.92
CA HIS A 193 0.76 -7.79 -17.09
C HIS A 193 -0.45 -8.55 -17.63
N PHE A 194 -0.37 -9.88 -17.74
CA PHE A 194 -1.29 -10.66 -18.58
C PHE A 194 -2.16 -11.69 -17.85
N SER A 195 -1.78 -12.14 -16.64
CA SER A 195 -2.53 -13.21 -15.99
C SER A 195 -3.93 -12.73 -15.62
N LYS A 196 -4.94 -13.53 -15.95
CA LYS A 196 -6.33 -13.29 -15.56
C LYS A 196 -6.58 -13.70 -14.10
N ASP A 197 -5.72 -14.55 -13.55
CA ASP A 197 -5.75 -14.97 -12.16
C ASP A 197 -5.21 -13.85 -11.25
N VAL A 198 -6.03 -13.40 -10.31
CA VAL A 198 -5.69 -12.31 -9.40
C VAL A 198 -4.65 -12.73 -8.35
N GLU A 199 -4.70 -13.97 -7.86
CA GLU A 199 -3.77 -14.48 -6.84
C GLU A 199 -2.36 -14.63 -7.43
N GLU A 200 -2.26 -15.05 -8.69
CA GLU A 200 -0.99 -15.08 -9.41
C GLU A 200 -0.40 -13.67 -9.56
N ARG A 201 -1.22 -12.67 -9.90
CA ARG A 201 -0.77 -11.26 -10.00
C ARG A 201 -0.33 -10.72 -8.64
N GLU A 202 -1.10 -10.98 -7.58
CA GLU A 202 -0.76 -10.52 -6.23
C GLU A 202 0.58 -11.11 -5.76
N THR A 203 0.76 -12.41 -5.97
CA THR A 203 2.00 -13.15 -5.66
C THR A 203 3.18 -12.64 -6.48
N ALA A 204 2.99 -12.42 -7.78
CA ALA A 204 4.04 -11.87 -8.63
C ALA A 204 4.43 -10.44 -8.20
N GLY A 205 3.45 -9.62 -7.81
CA GLY A 205 3.64 -8.26 -7.34
C GLY A 205 4.51 -8.18 -6.09
N ILE A 206 4.30 -9.06 -5.10
CA ILE A 206 5.11 -9.07 -3.88
C ILE A 206 6.49 -9.66 -4.13
N LEU A 207 6.60 -10.67 -5.00
CA LEU A 207 7.87 -11.29 -5.36
C LEU A 207 8.85 -10.34 -6.06
N LEU A 208 8.37 -9.24 -6.64
CA LEU A 208 9.23 -8.17 -7.15
C LEU A 208 10.13 -7.54 -6.08
N SER A 209 9.76 -7.64 -4.79
CA SER A 209 10.62 -7.22 -3.66
C SER A 209 11.97 -7.94 -3.61
N TRP A 210 12.08 -9.12 -4.25
CA TRP A 210 13.32 -9.89 -4.33
C TRP A 210 13.98 -9.87 -5.71
N SER A 211 13.29 -9.40 -6.76
CA SER A 211 13.89 -9.21 -8.09
C SER A 211 14.50 -7.82 -8.28
N GLN A 212 13.82 -6.77 -7.77
CA GLN A 212 14.19 -5.34 -7.72
C GLN A 212 15.22 -4.89 -8.77
N HIS A 213 14.89 -5.07 -10.06
CA HIS A 213 15.72 -4.61 -11.15
C HIS A 213 15.27 -3.19 -11.57
N PRO A 214 16.16 -2.17 -11.63
CA PRO A 214 15.78 -0.80 -11.97
C PRO A 214 14.99 -0.66 -13.29
N SER A 215 15.31 -1.49 -14.29
CA SER A 215 14.60 -1.48 -15.59
C SER A 215 13.12 -1.86 -15.49
N ASN A 216 12.69 -2.45 -14.38
CA ASN A 216 11.29 -2.80 -14.17
C ASN A 216 10.41 -1.56 -14.05
N LEU A 217 10.94 -0.42 -13.60
CA LEU A 217 10.14 0.80 -13.40
C LEU A 217 9.52 1.30 -14.71
N SER A 218 10.31 1.43 -15.78
CA SER A 218 9.78 1.80 -17.10
C SER A 218 8.76 0.77 -17.61
N TYR A 219 8.93 -0.52 -17.32
CA TYR A 219 7.94 -1.54 -17.69
C TYR A 219 6.64 -1.38 -16.89
N ILE A 220 6.73 -1.25 -15.56
CA ILE A 220 5.61 -1.04 -14.64
C ILE A 220 4.78 0.17 -15.09
N ALA A 221 5.46 1.27 -15.43
CA ALA A 221 4.82 2.48 -15.93
C ALA A 221 4.09 2.25 -17.26
N LYS A 222 4.79 1.73 -18.29
CA LYS A 222 4.23 1.52 -19.64
C LYS A 222 3.08 0.51 -19.65
N ALA A 223 3.15 -0.49 -18.78
CA ALA A 223 2.12 -1.50 -18.60
C ALA A 223 0.97 -1.08 -17.68
N ASN A 224 1.04 0.13 -17.10
CA ASN A 224 0.10 0.65 -16.11
C ASN A 224 -0.14 -0.31 -14.92
N LEU A 225 0.88 -1.04 -14.46
CA LEU A 225 0.70 -2.08 -13.43
C LEU A 225 0.25 -1.49 -12.07
N LEU A 226 0.54 -0.20 -11.82
CA LEU A 226 0.03 0.54 -10.66
C LEU A 226 -1.44 0.96 -10.79
N GLN A 227 -2.09 0.63 -11.90
CA GLN A 227 -3.53 0.78 -12.15
C GLN A 227 -4.21 -0.58 -12.32
N ASP A 228 -3.63 -1.68 -11.82
CA ASP A 228 -4.29 -3.00 -11.79
C ASP A 228 -5.70 -2.90 -11.20
N PRO A 229 -6.72 -3.60 -11.72
CA PRO A 229 -8.06 -3.58 -11.14
C PRO A 229 -8.11 -4.05 -9.68
N ASN A 230 -7.19 -4.91 -9.25
CA ASN A 230 -7.11 -5.36 -7.86
C ASN A 230 -6.15 -4.48 -7.03
N SER A 231 -6.61 -4.03 -5.86
CA SER A 231 -5.87 -3.13 -4.97
C SER A 231 -4.67 -3.77 -4.29
N ALA A 232 -4.73 -5.07 -3.97
CA ALA A 232 -3.60 -5.80 -3.39
C ALA A 232 -2.45 -5.92 -4.41
N VAL A 233 -2.75 -6.12 -5.70
CA VAL A 233 -1.74 -6.10 -6.77
C VAL A 233 -1.06 -4.73 -6.82
N ARG A 234 -1.82 -3.64 -6.89
CA ARG A 234 -1.27 -2.27 -6.91
C ARG A 234 -0.38 -1.99 -5.68
N ASN A 235 -0.88 -2.33 -4.49
CA ASN A 235 -0.15 -2.19 -3.24
C ASN A 235 1.16 -2.98 -3.23
N ASN A 236 1.14 -4.24 -3.67
CA ASN A 236 2.33 -5.10 -3.68
C ASN A 236 3.38 -4.63 -4.69
N VAL A 237 2.95 -4.21 -5.89
CA VAL A 237 3.86 -3.64 -6.90
C VAL A 237 4.49 -2.35 -6.38
N ALA A 238 3.70 -1.43 -5.79
CA ALA A 238 4.23 -0.18 -5.25
C ALA A 238 5.18 -0.43 -4.06
N ARG A 239 4.79 -1.28 -3.09
CA ARG A 239 5.61 -1.63 -1.92
C ARG A 239 6.94 -2.25 -2.33
N SER A 240 6.96 -3.05 -3.39
CA SER A 240 8.19 -3.70 -3.85
C SER A 240 9.28 -2.74 -4.32
N TYR A 241 8.96 -1.48 -4.60
CA TYR A 241 9.94 -0.49 -5.08
C TYR A 241 10.09 0.76 -4.21
N ILE A 242 9.16 1.05 -3.31
CA ILE A 242 9.16 2.27 -2.49
C ILE A 242 10.51 2.54 -1.79
N HIS A 243 11.10 1.52 -1.16
CA HIS A 243 12.39 1.61 -0.46
C HIS A 243 13.60 1.54 -1.40
N PHE A 244 13.38 1.10 -2.64
CA PHE A 244 14.41 1.00 -3.67
C PHE A 244 14.56 2.30 -4.48
N MET A 245 13.56 3.18 -4.47
CA MET A 245 13.57 4.43 -5.26
C MET A 245 14.81 5.29 -5.01
N SER A 246 15.30 5.35 -3.77
CA SER A 246 16.50 6.09 -3.40
C SER A 246 17.80 5.52 -3.99
N LEU A 247 17.78 4.25 -4.44
CA LEU A 247 18.93 3.55 -5.02
C LEU A 247 18.94 3.59 -6.56
N VAL A 248 17.86 4.05 -7.19
CA VAL A 248 17.70 4.08 -8.65
C VAL A 248 18.47 5.26 -9.23
N LYS A 249 19.51 4.97 -10.01
CA LYS A 249 20.30 6.01 -10.70
C LYS A 249 19.73 6.43 -12.05
N ASP A 250 18.86 5.61 -12.64
CA ASP A 250 18.25 5.87 -13.94
C ASP A 250 17.12 6.91 -13.81
N LYS A 251 17.47 8.16 -14.08
CA LYS A 251 16.52 9.29 -14.06
C LYS A 251 15.41 9.15 -15.10
N SER A 252 15.64 8.48 -16.23
CA SER A 252 14.60 8.27 -17.23
C SER A 252 13.52 7.33 -16.68
N ALA A 253 13.94 6.23 -16.05
CA ALA A 253 13.01 5.28 -15.43
C ALA A 253 12.20 5.93 -14.29
N LEU A 254 12.83 6.81 -13.50
CA LEU A 254 12.15 7.58 -12.45
C LEU A 254 11.15 8.61 -13.02
N ARG A 255 11.50 9.27 -14.13
CA ARG A 255 10.56 10.17 -14.85
C ARG A 255 9.39 9.40 -15.46
N ASP A 256 9.61 8.19 -15.96
CA ASP A 256 8.55 7.33 -16.49
C ASP A 256 7.55 6.88 -15.41
N ILE A 257 8.05 6.49 -14.22
CA ILE A 257 7.19 5.95 -13.15
C ILE A 257 6.46 7.03 -12.35
N MET A 258 6.98 8.27 -12.30
CA MET A 258 6.37 9.36 -11.55
C MET A 258 4.89 9.61 -11.92
N PRO A 259 4.52 9.76 -13.22
CA PRO A 259 3.11 9.86 -13.61
C PRO A 259 2.26 8.64 -13.22
N ALA A 260 2.83 7.44 -13.18
CA ALA A 260 2.11 6.23 -12.79
C ALA A 260 1.77 6.23 -11.29
N TYR A 261 2.67 6.73 -10.44
CA TYR A 261 2.36 6.96 -9.03
C TYR A 261 1.37 8.10 -8.83
N CYS A 262 1.47 9.19 -9.60
CA CYS A 262 0.47 10.27 -9.59
C CYS A 262 -0.95 9.74 -9.87
N LYS A 263 -1.10 8.93 -10.92
CA LYS A 263 -2.38 8.26 -11.23
C LYS A 263 -2.83 7.32 -10.10
N MET A 264 -1.91 6.58 -9.49
CA MET A 264 -2.23 5.72 -8.34
C MET A 264 -2.70 6.54 -7.12
N ALA A 265 -2.13 7.73 -6.88
CA ALA A 265 -2.55 8.62 -5.78
C ALA A 265 -3.95 9.22 -5.97
N MET A 266 -4.47 9.21 -7.20
CA MET A 266 -5.86 9.62 -7.51
C MET A 266 -6.86 8.47 -7.32
N LEU A 267 -6.38 7.24 -7.13
CA LEU A 267 -7.25 6.11 -6.83
C LEU A 267 -7.87 6.29 -5.44
N PRO A 268 -9.11 5.81 -5.27
CA PRO A 268 -9.93 6.19 -4.13
C PRO A 268 -9.47 5.55 -2.82
N LEU A 269 -8.79 4.40 -2.85
CA LEU A 269 -8.49 3.66 -1.63
C LEU A 269 -7.32 4.29 -0.86
N HIS A 270 -7.44 4.27 0.47
CA HIS A 270 -6.33 4.69 1.34
C HIS A 270 -4.99 4.01 1.01
N SER A 271 -4.98 2.70 0.78
CA SER A 271 -3.75 1.95 0.49
C SER A 271 -3.06 2.44 -0.79
N ASP A 272 -3.84 2.85 -1.80
CA ASP A 272 -3.32 3.41 -3.04
C ASP A 272 -2.64 4.76 -2.78
N ARG A 273 -3.35 5.68 -2.11
CA ARG A 273 -2.82 7.00 -1.71
C ARG A 273 -1.55 6.86 -0.87
N ASN A 274 -1.57 5.98 0.13
CA ASN A 274 -0.44 5.73 1.01
C ASN A 274 0.81 5.31 0.22
N LYS A 275 0.73 4.24 -0.58
CA LYS A 275 1.92 3.75 -1.30
C LYS A 275 2.38 4.68 -2.39
N ALA A 276 1.46 5.33 -3.10
CA ALA A 276 1.79 6.31 -4.12
C ALA A 276 2.53 7.51 -3.54
N LEU A 277 1.99 8.14 -2.48
CA LEU A 277 2.59 9.34 -1.88
C LEU A 277 3.96 9.05 -1.28
N TYR A 278 4.12 7.94 -0.55
CA TYR A 278 5.45 7.58 -0.05
C TYR A 278 6.43 7.34 -1.21
N SER A 279 6.02 6.71 -2.32
CA SER A 279 6.90 6.51 -3.48
C SER A 279 7.27 7.84 -4.14
N ILE A 280 6.31 8.75 -4.34
CA ILE A 280 6.56 10.11 -4.85
C ILE A 280 7.54 10.84 -3.95
N ARG A 281 7.31 10.82 -2.62
CA ARG A 281 8.20 11.46 -1.63
C ARG A 281 9.62 10.91 -1.71
N GLU A 282 9.79 9.59 -1.77
CA GLU A 282 11.13 9.00 -1.87
C GLU A 282 11.84 9.38 -3.18
N ILE A 283 11.12 9.47 -4.30
CA ILE A 283 11.71 9.93 -5.57
C ILE A 283 12.17 11.39 -5.44
N ILE A 284 11.31 12.32 -5.05
CA ILE A 284 11.66 13.76 -5.03
C ILE A 284 12.73 14.08 -3.98
N LYS A 285 12.72 13.38 -2.83
CA LYS A 285 13.72 13.58 -1.77
C LYS A 285 15.13 13.22 -2.24
N ASN A 286 15.27 12.19 -3.08
CA ASN A 286 16.56 11.72 -3.57
C ASN A 286 16.91 12.26 -4.98
N HIS A 287 15.90 12.71 -5.73
CA HIS A 287 16.01 13.21 -7.10
C HIS A 287 15.11 14.45 -7.33
N PRO A 288 15.46 15.60 -6.71
CA PRO A 288 14.62 16.80 -6.78
C PRO A 288 14.41 17.34 -8.20
N ASP A 289 15.33 17.06 -9.13
CA ASP A 289 15.18 17.45 -10.54
C ASP A 289 14.07 16.69 -11.29
N ILE A 290 13.43 15.72 -10.65
CA ILE A 290 12.29 14.96 -11.19
C ILE A 290 10.95 15.63 -10.83
N ILE A 291 10.94 16.65 -9.96
CA ILE A 291 9.71 17.39 -9.62
C ILE A 291 8.98 17.91 -10.86
N SER A 292 9.70 18.27 -11.94
CA SER A 292 9.10 18.69 -13.20
C SER A 292 8.26 17.62 -13.91
N ALA A 293 8.36 16.34 -13.50
CA ALA A 293 7.53 15.25 -14.00
C ALA A 293 6.19 15.11 -13.25
N ILE A 294 5.97 15.89 -12.20
CA ILE A 294 4.68 15.99 -11.51
C ILE A 294 3.83 17.01 -12.25
N ASP A 295 2.79 16.52 -12.93
CA ASP A 295 1.86 17.38 -13.65
C ASP A 295 0.94 18.19 -12.70
N PRO A 296 0.28 19.26 -13.19
CA PRO A 296 -0.59 20.10 -12.37
C PRO A 296 -1.76 19.35 -11.72
N GLU A 297 -2.30 18.32 -12.38
CA GLU A 297 -3.42 17.53 -11.86
C GLU A 297 -2.98 16.71 -10.64
N CYS A 298 -1.82 16.08 -10.73
CA CYS A 298 -1.18 15.38 -9.62
C CYS A 298 -0.87 16.33 -8.47
N LYS A 299 -0.32 17.52 -8.75
CA LYS A 299 -0.06 18.53 -7.72
C LYS A 299 -1.35 18.95 -7.01
N ASN A 300 -2.42 19.22 -7.75
CA ASN A 300 -3.73 19.58 -7.18
C ASN A 300 -4.29 18.44 -6.31
N ASN A 301 -4.18 17.20 -6.77
CA ASN A 301 -4.60 16.03 -5.97
C ASN A 301 -3.77 15.88 -4.69
N ILE A 302 -2.45 16.09 -4.73
CA ILE A 302 -1.59 16.07 -3.54
C ILE A 302 -2.01 17.18 -2.57
N SER A 303 -2.29 18.40 -3.06
CA SER A 303 -2.82 19.50 -2.25
C SER A 303 -4.15 19.14 -1.59
N TYR A 304 -5.09 18.59 -2.35
CA TYR A 304 -6.36 18.09 -1.84
C TYR A 304 -6.16 17.05 -0.73
N ILE A 305 -5.28 16.07 -0.93
CA ILE A 305 -4.99 15.05 0.07
C ILE A 305 -4.34 15.66 1.33
N ALA A 306 -3.40 16.60 1.17
CA ALA A 306 -2.76 17.29 2.28
C ALA A 306 -3.77 18.07 3.14
N GLU A 307 -4.82 18.60 2.52
CA GLU A 307 -5.87 19.35 3.19
C GLU A 307 -6.91 18.44 3.85
N MET A 308 -7.38 17.41 3.14
CA MET A 308 -8.53 16.59 3.54
C MET A 308 -8.17 15.42 4.47
N SER A 309 -7.01 14.80 4.27
CA SER A 309 -6.64 13.60 5.04
C SER A 309 -6.21 13.97 6.45
N ILE A 310 -6.87 13.36 7.43
CA ILE A 310 -6.52 13.50 8.86
C ILE A 310 -5.36 12.58 9.26
N LEU A 311 -4.95 11.68 8.37
CA LEU A 311 -4.00 10.62 8.69
C LEU A 311 -2.58 11.03 8.32
N ASN A 312 -1.67 10.91 9.29
CA ASN A 312 -0.27 11.32 9.10
C ASN A 312 0.46 10.53 8.01
N ASN A 313 0.08 9.26 7.80
CA ASN A 313 0.65 8.40 6.77
C ASN A 313 0.13 8.69 5.35
N VAL A 314 -0.80 9.64 5.17
CA VAL A 314 -1.28 10.11 3.86
C VAL A 314 -1.24 11.63 3.81
N GLY A 315 -2.08 12.34 4.57
CA GLY A 315 -2.08 13.81 4.63
C GLY A 315 -0.75 14.40 5.12
N GLY A 316 -0.10 13.77 6.10
CA GLY A 316 1.23 14.19 6.57
C GLY A 316 2.31 14.02 5.50
N VAL A 317 2.27 12.94 4.73
CA VAL A 317 3.20 12.67 3.61
C VAL A 317 2.95 13.62 2.45
N ALA A 318 1.69 13.92 2.12
CA ALA A 318 1.33 14.90 1.11
C ALA A 318 1.86 16.30 1.47
N LYS A 319 1.73 16.74 2.73
CA LYS A 319 2.33 17.99 3.22
C LYS A 319 3.85 18.01 3.07
N GLN A 320 4.53 16.88 3.32
CA GLN A 320 5.98 16.78 3.12
C GLN A 320 6.35 16.93 1.63
N ILE A 321 5.59 16.32 0.73
CA ILE A 321 5.81 16.44 -0.72
C ILE A 321 5.67 17.89 -1.17
N LEU A 322 4.60 18.58 -0.76
CA LEU A 322 4.38 19.98 -1.14
C LEU A 322 5.54 20.89 -0.70
N ARG A 323 6.05 20.70 0.52
CA ARG A 323 7.24 21.44 1.00
C ARG A 323 8.47 21.17 0.13
N LEU A 324 8.73 19.90 -0.19
CA LEU A 324 9.84 19.53 -1.07
C LEU A 324 9.71 20.12 -2.49
N MET A 325 8.50 20.45 -2.93
CA MET A 325 8.24 21.12 -4.23
C MET A 325 8.42 22.64 -4.17
N GLU A 326 8.44 23.25 -2.98
CA GLU A 326 8.68 24.69 -2.79
C GLU A 326 10.17 25.01 -2.61
N ASP A 327 10.96 24.05 -2.13
CA ASP A 327 12.40 24.18 -1.86
C ASP A 327 13.29 24.06 -3.12
N VAL A 328 12.69 23.89 -4.31
CA VAL A 328 13.36 23.71 -5.63
C VAL A 328 12.93 24.79 -6.58
#